data_AF-A0A847Z0T9-F1
#
_entry.id   AF-A0A847Z0T9-F1
#
_cell.length_a   1.000
_cell.length_b   1.000
_cell.length_c   1.000
_cell.angle_alpha   90.00
_cell.angle_beta   90.00
_cell.angle_gamma   90.00
#
_symmetry.space_group_name_H-M   'P 1'
#
loop_
_entity.id
_entity.type
_entity.pdbx_description
1 polymer ?
#
loop_
_entity_poly.entity_id
_entity_poly.type
_entity_poly.pdbx_seq_one_letter_code
_entity_poly.pdbx_strand_id
1 'polypeptide(L)'
;MTMKINIDELEFNFKFKNDDNMPATMTLVIGQFEVRGFKVVATHYESNKNKFKLYPPSKSMGNDKWFHLFFTPDKNEWGKIEQRALEKFNEGRLDSTEVSVDDVPL
;
A
#
# COMPACT_ATOMS: atom_id res chain seq x y z
N MET A 1 -6.28 -17.58 19.81
CA MET A 1 -4.99 -16.87 19.95
C MET A 1 -5.01 -15.71 18.96
N THR A 2 -5.10 -14.48 19.45
CA THR A 2 -5.10 -13.28 18.60
C THR A 2 -3.66 -12.81 18.47
N MET A 3 -3.12 -12.83 17.25
CA MET A 3 -1.77 -12.35 16.97
C MET A 3 -1.76 -10.82 17.13
N LYS A 4 -1.02 -10.31 18.12
CA LYS A 4 -0.75 -8.88 18.25
C LYS A 4 0.38 -8.54 17.28
N ILE A 5 0.09 -7.81 16.23
CA ILE A 5 1.09 -7.37 15.25
C ILE A 5 1.82 -6.16 15.85
N ASN A 6 3.14 -6.25 16.03
CA ASN A 6 3.95 -5.09 16.37
C ASN A 6 4.16 -4.26 15.11
N ILE A 7 3.67 -3.01 15.10
CA ILE A 7 3.69 -2.14 13.91
C ILE A 7 5.12 -1.75 13.52
N ASP A 8 6.03 -1.67 14.49
CA ASP A 8 7.42 -1.25 14.25
C ASP A 8 8.25 -2.32 13.51
N GLU A 9 7.76 -3.57 13.48
CA GLU A 9 8.39 -4.69 12.77
C GLU A 9 7.82 -4.89 11.36
N LEU A 10 6.96 -3.97 10.90
CA LEU A 10 6.36 -4.04 9.57
C LEU A 10 7.27 -3.43 8.52
N GLU A 11 7.61 -4.22 7.51
CA GLU A 11 8.26 -3.70 6.31
C GLU A 11 7.25 -3.60 5.16
N PHE A 12 7.35 -2.51 4.40
CA PHE A 12 6.44 -2.19 3.30
C PHE A 12 7.23 -2.15 2.00
N ASN A 13 7.07 -3.18 1.18
CA ASN A 13 7.75 -3.29 -0.10
C ASN A 13 6.81 -2.88 -1.24
N PHE A 14 7.15 -1.81 -1.96
CA PHE A 14 6.34 -1.28 -3.04
C PHE A 14 6.88 -1.69 -4.41
N LYS A 15 5.97 -2.09 -5.29
CA LYS A 15 6.21 -2.22 -6.72
C LYS A 15 5.41 -1.15 -7.45
N PHE A 16 6.11 -0.10 -7.86
CA PHE A 16 5.53 1.01 -8.61
C PHE A 16 5.17 0.60 -10.05
N LYS A 17 4.18 1.29 -10.60
CA LYS A 17 3.59 1.07 -11.92
C LYS A 17 3.35 2.43 -12.59
N ASN A 18 3.40 2.44 -13.91
CA ASN A 18 3.02 3.60 -14.72
C ASN A 18 1.49 3.63 -14.92
N ASP A 19 0.74 3.72 -13.82
CA ASP A 19 -0.72 3.81 -13.81
C ASP A 19 -1.13 4.86 -12.77
N ASP A 20 -1.72 5.96 -13.22
CA ASP A 20 -2.10 7.07 -12.35
C ASP A 20 -3.21 6.69 -11.36
N ASN A 21 -4.09 5.76 -11.74
CA ASN A 21 -5.19 5.31 -10.90
C ASN A 21 -4.72 4.29 -9.86
N MET A 22 -3.76 3.42 -10.21
CA MET A 22 -3.20 2.41 -9.31
C MET A 22 -1.67 2.39 -9.42
N PRO A 23 -0.98 3.37 -8.82
CA PRO A 23 0.45 3.59 -9.03
C PRO A 23 1.36 2.54 -8.40
N ALA A 24 0.86 1.72 -7.46
CA ALA A 24 1.67 0.67 -6.88
C ALA A 24 0.86 -0.50 -6.33
N THR A 25 1.54 -1.65 -6.27
CA THR A 25 1.16 -2.76 -5.40
C THR A 25 2.14 -2.86 -4.25
N MET A 26 1.66 -3.25 -3.07
CA MET A 26 2.46 -3.36 -1.87
C MET A 26 2.47 -4.81 -1.35
N THR A 27 3.61 -5.21 -0.82
CA THR A 27 3.80 -6.41 -0.01
C THR A 27 4.10 -6.00 1.43
N LEU A 28 3.32 -6.50 2.37
CA LEU A 28 3.54 -6.33 3.80
C LEU A 28 4.39 -7.50 4.31
N VAL A 29 5.52 -7.22 4.94
CA VAL A 29 6.37 -8.23 5.58
C VAL A 29 6.18 -8.12 7.10
N ILE A 30 5.91 -9.25 7.76
CA ILE A 30 5.69 -9.37 9.20
C ILE A 30 6.57 -10.53 9.71
N GLY A 31 7.79 -10.22 10.14
CA GLY A 31 8.77 -11.25 10.50
C GLY A 31 9.06 -12.18 9.32
N GLN A 32 8.63 -13.45 9.42
CA GLN A 32 8.80 -14.46 8.36
C GLN A 32 7.62 -14.55 7.38
N PHE A 33 6.56 -13.79 7.60
CA PHE A 33 5.36 -13.82 6.77
C PHE A 33 5.36 -12.68 5.77
N GLU A 34 4.99 -12.97 4.52
CA GLU A 34 4.74 -11.97 3.49
C GLU A 34 3.28 -12.00 3.07
N VAL A 35 2.60 -10.87 3.15
CA VAL A 35 1.24 -10.68 2.65
C VAL A 35 1.30 -9.80 1.42
N ARG A 36 1.07 -10.41 0.25
CA ARG A 36 1.16 -9.75 -1.07
C ARG A 36 -0.21 -9.29 -1.55
N GLY A 37 -0.20 -8.30 -2.46
CA GLY A 37 -1.39 -7.93 -3.24
C GLY A 37 -2.20 -6.77 -2.68
N PHE A 38 -1.63 -6.00 -1.75
CA PHE A 38 -2.18 -4.71 -1.40
C PHE A 38 -2.08 -3.76 -2.60
N LYS A 39 -3.06 -2.86 -2.75
CA LYS A 39 -3.12 -1.91 -3.86
C LYS A 39 -3.12 -0.48 -3.33
N VAL A 40 -2.25 0.36 -3.87
CA VAL A 40 -2.30 1.81 -3.67
C VAL A 40 -3.07 2.40 -4.82
N VAL A 41 -4.16 3.11 -4.53
CA VAL A 41 -5.10 3.63 -5.53
C VAL A 41 -5.29 5.13 -5.32
N ALA A 42 -5.28 5.90 -6.39
CA ALA A 42 -5.56 7.34 -6.34
C ALA A 42 -7.03 7.59 -5.97
N THR A 43 -7.27 8.47 -5.01
CA THR A 43 -8.62 8.86 -4.62
C THR A 43 -9.02 10.13 -5.36
N HIS A 44 -10.22 10.12 -5.95
CA HIS A 44 -10.78 11.27 -6.67
C HIS A 44 -11.54 12.24 -5.77
N TYR A 45 -11.61 11.97 -4.46
CA TYR A 45 -12.37 12.80 -3.52
C TYR A 45 -11.53 13.98 -3.01
N GLU A 46 -11.95 15.20 -3.32
CA GLU A 46 -11.32 16.48 -2.92
C GLU A 46 -11.14 16.64 -1.40
N SER A 47 -11.91 15.91 -0.59
CA SER A 47 -11.91 16.02 0.88
C SER A 47 -10.83 15.20 1.58
N ASN A 48 -10.07 14.35 0.88
CA ASN A 48 -9.06 13.50 1.52
C ASN A 48 -7.71 14.21 1.60
N LYS A 49 -7.16 14.29 2.82
CA LYS A 49 -5.78 14.75 3.08
C LYS A 49 -4.71 13.92 2.33
N ASN A 50 -5.03 12.68 1.96
CA ASN A 50 -4.16 11.80 1.19
C ASN A 50 -4.74 11.54 -0.20
N LYS A 51 -3.96 11.85 -1.24
CA LYS A 51 -4.30 11.58 -2.65
C LYS A 51 -4.40 10.09 -2.98
N PHE A 52 -3.92 9.22 -2.08
CA PHE A 52 -3.86 7.78 -2.27
C PHE A 52 -4.49 7.05 -1.09
N LYS A 53 -5.04 5.87 -1.38
CA LYS A 53 -5.63 4.97 -0.39
C LYS A 53 -5.07 3.57 -0.55
N LEU A 54 -4.89 2.87 0.57
CA LEU A 54 -4.43 1.49 0.58
C LEU A 54 -5.63 0.54 0.64
N TYR A 55 -5.64 -0.45 -0.24
CA TYR A 55 -6.65 -1.52 -0.23
C TYR A 55 -5.99 -2.85 0.11
N PRO A 56 -6.54 -3.62 1.07
CA PRO A 56 -6.04 -4.95 1.39
C PRO A 56 -6.28 -5.92 0.23
N PRO A 57 -5.46 -6.98 0.13
CA PRO A 57 -5.68 -8.04 -0.86
C PRO A 57 -7.07 -8.65 -0.69
N SER A 58 -7.75 -8.86 -1.82
CA SER A 58 -9.08 -9.46 -1.84
C SER A 58 -9.19 -10.49 -2.97
N LYS A 59 -10.09 -11.45 -2.78
CA LYS A 59 -10.42 -12.49 -3.75
C LYS A 59 -11.90 -12.42 -4.10
N SER A 60 -12.23 -12.49 -5.39
CA SER A 60 -13.61 -12.62 -5.83
C SER A 60 -14.13 -14.01 -5.47
N MET A 61 -15.32 -14.05 -4.87
CA MET A 61 -16.04 -15.30 -4.56
C MET A 61 -17.14 -15.60 -5.59
N GLY A 62 -17.26 -14.80 -6.65
CA GLY A 62 -18.40 -14.83 -7.58
C GLY A 62 -19.62 -14.07 -7.02
N ASN A 63 -20.62 -13.85 -7.87
CA ASN A 63 -21.86 -13.13 -7.54
C ASN A 63 -21.62 -11.75 -6.87
N ASP A 64 -20.64 -10.99 -7.39
CA ASP A 64 -20.24 -9.68 -6.89
C ASP A 64 -19.75 -9.64 -5.43
N LYS A 65 -19.48 -10.80 -4.83
CA LYS A 65 -18.95 -10.91 -3.47
C LYS A 65 -17.44 -10.96 -3.48
N TRP A 66 -16.84 -10.19 -2.57
CA TRP A 66 -15.40 -10.13 -2.36
C TRP A 66 -15.05 -10.59 -0.95
N PHE A 67 -13.96 -11.32 -0.82
CA PHE A 67 -13.39 -11.74 0.46
C PHE A 67 -12.06 -11.05 0.68
N HIS A 68 -11.90 -10.36 1.81
CA HIS A 68 -10.64 -9.76 2.19
C HIS A 68 -9.70 -10.82 2.75
N LEU A 69 -8.52 -10.95 2.14
CA LEU A 69 -7.49 -11.92 2.53
C LEU A 69 -6.64 -11.42 3.72
N PHE A 70 -6.72 -10.12 4.02
CA PHE A 70 -6.08 -9.50 5.16
C PHE A 70 -7.10 -8.68 5.95
N PHE A 71 -7.11 -8.88 7.26
CA PHE A 71 -8.01 -8.20 8.18
C PHE A 71 -7.32 -8.01 9.53
N THR A 72 -7.45 -6.80 10.10
CA THR A 72 -7.07 -6.54 11.48
C THR A 72 -8.32 -6.47 12.35
N PRO A 73 -8.34 -7.14 13.52
CA PRO A 73 -9.49 -7.12 14.42
C PRO A 73 -9.76 -5.73 15.02
N ASP A 74 -8.74 -4.90 15.19
CA ASP A 74 -8.88 -3.50 15.60
C ASP A 74 -8.84 -2.58 14.36
N LYS A 75 -9.83 -1.68 14.26
CA LYS A 75 -9.89 -0.65 13.22
C LYS A 75 -8.77 0.38 13.37
N ASN A 76 -8.34 0.64 14.61
CA ASN A 76 -7.23 1.56 14.89
C ASN A 76 -5.89 0.99 14.40
N GLU A 77 -5.71 -0.33 14.44
CA GLU A 77 -4.52 -0.98 13.89
C GLU A 77 -4.46 -0.82 12.37
N TRP A 78 -5.58 -1.03 11.67
CA TRP A 78 -5.64 -0.79 10.22
C TRP A 78 -5.27 0.65 9.87
N GLY A 79 -5.83 1.63 10.57
CA GLY A 79 -5.54 3.05 10.32
C GLY A 79 -4.05 3.38 10.47
N LYS A 80 -3.36 2.79 11.45
CA LYS A 80 -1.92 2.96 11.64
C LYS A 80 -1.11 2.30 10.53
N ILE A 81 -1.47 1.08 10.11
CA ILE A 81 -0.82 0.37 9.00
C ILE A 81 -0.99 1.15 7.70
N GLU A 82 -2.22 1.59 7.40
CA GLU A 82 -2.54 2.38 6.22
C GLU A 82 -1.75 3.68 6.20
N GLN A 83 -1.74 4.42 7.31
CA GLN A 83 -0.96 5.65 7.41
C GLN A 83 0.53 5.40 7.17
N ARG A 84 1.13 4.42 7.87
CA ARG A 84 2.56 4.14 7.77
C ARG A 84 2.98 3.66 6.39
N ALA A 85 2.14 2.83 5.76
CA ALA A 85 2.33 2.38 4.39
C ALA A 85 2.29 3.56 3.40
N LEU A 86 1.32 4.47 3.54
CA LEU A 86 1.20 5.62 2.65
C LEU A 86 2.33 6.64 2.84
N GLU A 87 2.82 6.84 4.07
CA GLU A 87 4.05 7.61 4.34
C GLU A 87 5.23 7.02 3.56
N LYS A 88 5.47 5.70 3.71
CA LYS A 88 6.55 4.99 3.00
C LYS A 88 6.40 5.01 1.48
N PHE A 89 5.17 4.91 0.99
CA PHE A 89 4.87 5.04 -0.43
C PHE A 89 5.24 6.42 -0.97
N ASN A 90 4.89 7.48 -0.25
CA ASN A 90 5.21 8.85 -0.65
C ASN A 90 6.72 9.11 -0.61
N GLU A 91 7.43 8.60 0.41
CA GLU A 91 8.91 8.63 0.47
C GLU A 91 9.52 7.97 -0.77
N GLY A 92 9.19 6.70 -1.04
CA GLY A 92 9.77 5.97 -2.17
C GLY A 92 9.36 6.52 -3.55
N ARG A 93 8.22 7.20 -3.65
CA ARG A 93 7.79 7.85 -4.90
C ARG A 93 8.64 9.09 -5.21
N LEU A 94 8.98 9.89 -4.20
CA LEU A 94 9.83 11.07 -4.38
C LEU A 94 11.23 10.64 -4.84
N ASP A 95 11.82 9.63 -4.19
CA ASP A 95 13.12 9.05 -4.60
C ASP A 95 13.09 8.52 -6.04
N SER A 96 11.98 7.95 -6.50
CA SER A 96 11.84 7.46 -7.88
C SER A 96 11.64 8.56 -8.92
N THR A 97 11.20 9.75 -8.51
CA THR A 97 10.95 10.89 -9.42
C THR A 97 12.24 11.69 -9.69
N GLU A 98 13.22 11.64 -8.79
CA GLU A 98 14.53 12.31 -8.98
C GLU A 98 15.49 11.57 -9.94
N VAL A 99 15.10 10.40 -10.47
CA VAL A 99 15.95 9.60 -11.39
C VAL A 99 15.61 9.79 -12.87
N SER A 100 14.80 10.79 -13.24
CA SER A 100 14.67 11.21 -14.65
C SER A 100 15.86 12.07 -15.05
N VAL A 101 16.97 11.41 -15.37
CA VAL A 101 18.21 11.99 -15.89
C VAL A 101 18.00 12.42 -17.35
N ASP A 102 17.63 13.68 -17.56
CA ASP A 102 17.82 14.39 -18.82
C ASP A 102 19.28 14.89 -18.95
N ASP A 103 20.27 14.02 -18.68
CA ASP A 103 21.71 14.33 -18.85
C ASP A 103 22.38 13.28 -19.76
N VAL A 104 21.99 13.28 -21.04
CA VAL A 104 22.89 12.82 -22.10
C VAL A 104 23.25 14.06 -22.94
N PRO A 105 24.41 14.70 -22.70
CA PRO A 105 24.95 15.62 -23.67
C PRO A 105 25.35 14.83 -24.93
N LEU A 106 24.85 15.31 -26.08
CA LEU A 106 25.21 14.87 -27.44
C LEU A 106 26.72 14.86 -27.67
#